data_AF-A0A1L0CKM4-F1
#
_entry.id   AF-A0A1L0CKM4-F1
#
_cell.length_a   1.000
_cell.length_b   1.000
_cell.length_c   1.000
_cell.angle_alpha   90.00
_cell.angle_beta   90.00
_cell.angle_gamma   90.00
#
_symmetry.space_group_name_H-M   'P 1'
#
loop_
_entity.id
_entity.type
_entity.pdbx_description
1 polymer ?
#
loop_
_entity_poly.entity_id
_entity_poly.type
_entity_poly.pdbx_seq_one_letter_code
_entity_poly.pdbx_strand_id
1 'polypeptide(L)'
;MSLPGRFQNNFLPEEIQFLIENELITVIPYMDGKKHTKKSTAQEKRRNKLQQLKKQEQKKVEVYSDDEDDMYLENKHKLDRINRNVNSTFIDNPAEEMMDENENNDFDDFDWSFITTNHDVLRRIKSLIPIDIPLWMAMILKKQRFCRIVPPTWFTEKKLKEYLTFERKNPYKFANLPWNWMVVSKLFLNKFQDDLEGDSDIDVIRGLLQDIREIRMAKVQKGIEILNESHLQLDNLSLLEINEYRPFIITTMNKMKNLHKSSLTDEDLREAEIEYEKSKENPIERNAYDNDNIADDYDMNDYNI
;
A
#
# COMPACT_ATOMS: atom_id res chain seq x y z
N MET A 1 -12.33 -5.54 -28.66
CA MET A 1 -12.53 -4.08 -28.64
C MET A 1 -11.22 -3.44 -29.09
N SER A 2 -11.09 -3.03 -30.35
CA SER A 2 -9.88 -2.38 -30.84
C SER A 2 -9.89 -0.91 -30.42
N LEU A 3 -8.82 -0.46 -29.76
CA LEU A 3 -8.62 0.96 -29.43
C LEU A 3 -8.64 1.80 -30.72
N PRO A 4 -9.24 3.01 -30.70
CA PRO A 4 -9.22 3.93 -31.84
C PRO A 4 -7.80 4.13 -32.36
N GLY A 5 -7.61 4.17 -33.69
CA GLY A 5 -6.28 4.24 -34.33
C GLY A 5 -5.35 5.35 -33.82
N ARG A 6 -5.92 6.44 -33.28
CA ARG A 6 -5.17 7.56 -32.70
C ARG A 6 -4.45 7.25 -31.37
N PHE A 7 -4.85 6.20 -30.64
CA PHE A 7 -4.32 5.86 -29.31
C PHE A 7 -3.56 4.53 -29.27
N GLN A 8 -3.26 3.93 -30.42
CA GLN A 8 -2.59 2.62 -30.45
C GLN A 8 -1.13 2.70 -30.01
N ASN A 9 -0.51 3.87 -30.09
CA ASN A 9 0.93 4.04 -29.88
C ASN A 9 1.30 4.77 -28.57
N ASN A 10 0.33 5.33 -27.85
CA ASN A 10 0.58 6.11 -26.63
C ASN A 10 -0.61 6.02 -25.66
N PHE A 11 -0.35 6.09 -24.36
CA PHE A 11 -1.42 6.11 -23.35
C PHE A 11 -2.04 7.49 -23.22
N LEU A 12 -3.33 7.52 -22.91
CA LEU A 12 -3.97 8.74 -22.42
C LEU A 12 -3.45 9.09 -21.02
N PRO A 13 -3.33 10.38 -20.65
CA PRO A 13 -2.99 10.77 -19.28
C PRO A 13 -3.92 10.16 -18.23
N GLU A 14 -5.20 9.96 -18.57
CA GLU A 14 -6.20 9.32 -17.72
C GLU A 14 -5.93 7.82 -17.55
N GLU A 15 -5.44 7.13 -18.58
CA GLU A 15 -5.07 5.70 -18.49
C GLU A 15 -3.84 5.52 -17.60
N ILE A 16 -2.87 6.43 -17.67
CA ILE A 16 -1.72 6.44 -16.77
C ILE A 16 -2.17 6.62 -15.33
N GLN A 17 -3.11 7.55 -15.10
CA GLN A 17 -3.70 7.71 -13.79
C GLN A 17 -4.39 6.42 -13.33
N PHE A 18 -5.17 5.77 -14.20
CA PHE A 18 -5.82 4.49 -13.90
C PHE A 18 -4.83 3.37 -13.56
N LEU A 19 -3.68 3.30 -14.23
CA LEU A 19 -2.62 2.35 -13.88
C LEU A 19 -2.07 2.61 -12.47
N ILE A 20 -1.79 3.87 -12.16
CA ILE A 20 -1.25 4.30 -10.86
C ILE A 20 -2.28 4.15 -9.74
N GLU A 21 -3.56 4.22 -10.05
CA GLU A 21 -4.65 4.04 -9.09
C GLU A 21 -4.69 2.65 -8.46
N ASN A 22 -4.06 1.65 -9.07
CA ASN A 22 -3.91 0.31 -8.51
C ASN A 22 -2.76 0.20 -7.48
N GLU A 23 -1.87 1.19 -7.41
CA GLU A 23 -0.80 1.21 -6.43
C GLU A 23 -1.35 1.35 -5.01
N LEU A 24 -0.65 0.72 -4.08
CA LEU A 24 -1.03 0.73 -2.67
C LEU A 24 -0.58 2.03 -2.01
N ILE A 25 -1.46 2.57 -1.17
CA ILE A 25 -1.20 3.73 -0.33
C ILE A 25 -1.70 3.49 1.08
N THR A 26 -0.94 4.00 2.05
CA THR A 26 -1.31 3.90 3.45
C THR A 26 -2.41 4.90 3.79
N VAL A 27 -3.49 4.40 4.38
CA VAL A 27 -4.60 5.22 4.89
C VAL A 27 -4.86 4.92 6.36
N ILE A 28 -5.38 5.92 7.06
CA ILE A 28 -5.88 5.80 8.42
C ILE A 28 -7.41 5.92 8.35
N PRO A 29 -8.15 4.81 8.51
CA PRO A 29 -9.60 4.80 8.46
C PRO A 29 -10.21 5.35 9.76
N TYR A 30 -11.29 6.10 9.62
CA TYR A 30 -12.21 6.51 10.68
C TYR A 30 -13.50 5.71 10.50
N MET A 31 -13.49 4.44 10.91
CA MET A 31 -14.75 3.70 10.97
C MET A 31 -15.55 4.29 12.13
N ASP A 32 -16.63 5.01 11.80
CA ASP A 32 -17.64 5.38 12.79
C ASP A 32 -18.28 4.06 13.23
N GLY A 33 -17.81 3.55 14.38
CA GLY A 33 -18.33 2.37 15.03
C GLY A 33 -19.73 2.66 15.57
N LYS A 34 -20.69 2.96 14.68
CA LYS A 34 -22.10 2.75 14.96
C LYS A 34 -22.27 1.25 15.13
N LYS A 35 -21.92 0.78 16.32
CA LYS A 35 -22.32 -0.51 16.84
C LYS A 35 -23.81 -0.56 16.59
N HIS A 36 -24.25 -1.38 15.64
CA HIS A 36 -25.64 -1.77 15.56
C HIS A 36 -25.91 -2.53 16.85
N THR A 37 -26.27 -1.81 17.91
CA THR A 37 -26.77 -2.41 19.13
C THR A 37 -28.09 -3.05 18.72
N LYS A 38 -28.08 -4.36 18.43
CA LYS A 38 -29.33 -5.11 18.42
C LYS A 38 -29.96 -4.82 19.78
N LYS A 39 -31.21 -4.33 19.78
CA LYS A 39 -31.96 -4.16 21.03
C LYS A 39 -31.92 -5.50 21.74
N SER A 40 -31.28 -5.57 22.91
CA SER A 40 -31.16 -6.82 23.64
C SER A 40 -32.54 -7.44 23.82
N THR A 41 -32.64 -8.73 23.48
CA THR A 41 -33.90 -9.46 23.57
C THR A 41 -34.34 -9.55 25.03
N ALA A 42 -35.65 -9.71 25.27
CA ALA A 42 -36.19 -9.72 26.63
C ALA A 42 -35.56 -10.84 27.50
N GLN A 43 -35.21 -11.98 26.89
CA GLN A 43 -34.49 -13.08 27.54
C GLN A 43 -33.07 -12.68 27.97
N GLU A 44 -32.35 -11.99 27.10
CA GLU A 44 -30.97 -11.56 27.35
C GLU A 44 -30.88 -10.50 28.46
N LYS A 45 -31.84 -9.55 28.48
CA LYS A 45 -31.97 -8.59 29.60
C LYS A 45 -32.25 -9.30 30.92
N ARG A 46 -33.05 -10.37 30.90
CA ARG A 46 -33.40 -11.17 32.08
C ARG A 46 -32.20 -11.97 32.58
N ARG A 47 -31.41 -12.57 31.66
CA ARG A 47 -30.15 -13.27 31.95
C ARG A 47 -29.14 -12.34 32.64
N ASN A 48 -28.91 -11.16 32.08
CA ASN A 48 -27.95 -10.20 32.63
C ASN A 48 -28.38 -9.63 33.99
N LYS A 49 -29.69 -9.43 34.19
CA LYS A 49 -30.23 -8.99 35.49
C LYS A 49 -30.07 -10.07 36.57
N LEU A 50 -30.27 -11.34 36.24
CA LEU A 50 -30.03 -12.47 37.15
C LEU A 50 -28.55 -12.62 37.51
N GLN A 51 -27.65 -12.44 36.55
CA GLN A 51 -26.21 -12.47 36.82
C GLN A 51 -25.77 -11.29 37.71
N GLN A 52 -26.33 -10.09 37.52
CA GLN A 52 -26.07 -8.96 38.40
C GLN A 52 -26.54 -9.19 39.84
N LEU A 53 -27.71 -9.80 40.01
CA LEU A 53 -28.24 -10.15 41.33
C LEU A 53 -27.35 -11.18 42.03
N LYS A 54 -26.92 -12.24 41.32
CA LYS A 54 -25.96 -13.22 41.86
C LYS A 54 -24.64 -12.58 42.29
N LYS A 55 -24.13 -11.62 41.51
CA LYS A 55 -22.87 -10.92 41.83
C LYS A 55 -23.03 -9.96 43.02
N GLN A 56 -24.21 -9.38 43.21
CA GLN A 56 -24.54 -8.58 44.39
C GLN A 56 -24.76 -9.44 45.64
N GLU A 57 -25.35 -10.62 45.50
CA GLU A 57 -25.48 -11.59 46.59
C GLU A 57 -24.11 -12.11 47.03
N GLN A 58 -23.23 -12.47 46.10
CA GLN A 58 -21.85 -12.85 46.42
C GLN A 58 -21.10 -11.72 47.13
N LYS A 59 -21.22 -10.48 46.65
CA LYS A 59 -20.65 -9.30 47.35
C LYS A 59 -21.27 -9.04 48.73
N LYS A 60 -22.56 -9.33 48.94
CA LYS A 60 -23.17 -9.21 50.26
C LYS A 60 -22.68 -10.31 51.20
N VAL A 61 -22.51 -11.54 50.71
CA VAL A 61 -21.96 -12.65 51.49
C VAL A 61 -20.52 -12.36 51.91
N GLU A 62 -19.70 -11.76 51.04
CA GLU A 62 -18.33 -11.32 51.38
C GLU A 62 -18.26 -10.18 52.41
N VAL A 63 -19.33 -9.39 52.58
CA VAL A 63 -19.36 -8.27 53.56
C VAL A 63 -19.85 -8.72 54.94
N TYR A 64 -20.48 -9.88 55.04
CA TYR A 64 -21.00 -10.44 56.30
C TYR A 64 -20.19 -11.65 56.81
N SER A 65 -19.01 -11.92 56.27
CA SER A 65 -18.22 -13.12 56.61
C SER A 65 -17.29 -12.99 57.82
N ASP A 66 -17.33 -11.88 58.57
CA ASP A 66 -16.37 -11.67 59.67
C ASP A 66 -16.87 -12.07 61.07
N ASP A 67 -18.14 -12.45 61.26
CA ASP A 67 -18.61 -13.04 62.52
C ASP A 67 -19.76 -14.05 62.26
N GLU A 68 -19.45 -15.34 62.06
CA GLU A 68 -20.48 -16.39 61.98
C GLU A 68 -20.63 -17.14 63.33
N ASP A 69 -21.79 -16.97 63.99
CA ASP A 69 -22.26 -17.83 65.08
C ASP A 69 -22.82 -19.15 64.51
N ASP A 70 -22.38 -20.30 65.05
CA ASP A 70 -22.70 -21.68 64.61
C ASP A 70 -24.21 -21.98 64.43
N MET A 71 -25.10 -21.20 65.04
CA MET A 71 -26.56 -21.39 64.96
C MET A 71 -27.18 -20.86 63.64
N TYR A 72 -26.51 -19.91 62.95
CA TYR A 72 -27.00 -19.37 61.67
C TYR A 72 -26.74 -20.34 60.49
N LEU A 73 -25.63 -21.08 60.53
CA LEU A 73 -25.26 -22.09 59.53
C LEU A 73 -26.28 -23.24 59.45
N GLU A 74 -26.82 -23.67 60.60
CA GLU A 74 -27.77 -24.79 60.63
C GLU A 74 -29.15 -24.42 60.05
N ASN A 75 -29.59 -23.18 60.26
CA ASN A 75 -30.81 -22.64 59.64
C ASN A 75 -30.63 -22.42 58.13
N LYS A 76 -29.45 -21.98 57.68
CA LYS A 76 -29.09 -21.89 56.26
C LYS A 76 -29.13 -23.27 55.58
N HIS A 77 -28.56 -24.30 56.21
CA HIS A 77 -28.63 -25.67 55.71
C HIS A 77 -30.06 -26.24 55.70
N LYS A 78 -30.94 -25.84 56.61
CA LYS A 78 -32.37 -26.21 56.57
C LYS A 78 -33.12 -25.50 55.45
N LEU A 79 -32.89 -24.20 55.25
CA LEU A 79 -33.49 -23.39 54.18
C LEU A 79 -33.02 -23.84 52.79
N ASP A 80 -31.75 -24.21 52.63
CA ASP A 80 -31.21 -24.77 51.38
C ASP A 80 -31.79 -26.15 51.07
N ARG A 81 -32.06 -26.99 52.08
CA ARG A 81 -32.75 -28.27 51.90
C ARG A 81 -34.22 -28.08 51.49
N ILE A 82 -34.90 -27.07 52.04
CA ILE A 82 -36.28 -26.74 51.70
C ILE A 82 -36.36 -26.19 50.27
N ASN A 83 -35.45 -25.28 49.89
CA ASN A 83 -35.42 -24.70 48.54
C ASN A 83 -35.03 -25.71 47.45
N ARG A 84 -34.19 -26.72 47.75
CA ARG A 84 -33.94 -27.84 46.83
C ARG A 84 -35.18 -28.69 46.55
N ASN A 85 -36.07 -28.85 47.53
CA ASN A 85 -37.32 -29.59 47.33
C ASN A 85 -38.36 -28.82 46.51
N VAL A 86 -38.39 -27.49 46.60
CA VAL A 86 -39.32 -26.65 45.82
C VAL A 86 -38.89 -26.55 44.34
N ASN A 87 -37.59 -26.63 44.04
CA ASN A 87 -37.08 -26.62 42.67
C ASN A 87 -37.18 -27.98 41.95
N SER A 88 -37.70 -29.03 42.60
CA SER A 88 -37.88 -30.36 41.98
C SER A 88 -39.01 -30.45 40.94
N THR A 89 -39.74 -29.35 40.69
CA THR A 89 -40.79 -29.31 39.64
C THR A 89 -40.34 -28.57 38.37
N PHE A 90 -39.05 -28.25 38.22
CA PHE A 90 -38.50 -27.85 36.94
C PHE A 90 -37.35 -28.80 36.58
N ILE A 91 -37.45 -29.40 35.40
CA ILE A 91 -36.57 -30.45 34.91
C ILE A 91 -35.15 -29.89 34.78
N ASP A 92 -34.30 -30.20 35.74
CA ASP A 92 -32.85 -30.07 35.61
C ASP A 92 -32.36 -31.21 34.71
N ASN A 93 -32.23 -30.92 33.42
CA ASN A 93 -31.52 -31.77 32.48
C ASN A 93 -30.01 -31.62 32.77
N PRO A 94 -29.25 -32.69 33.04
CA PRO A 94 -27.84 -32.62 33.43
C PRO A 94 -26.92 -32.44 32.21
N ALA A 95 -27.30 -31.51 31.32
CA ALA A 95 -26.38 -30.94 30.34
C ALA A 95 -25.83 -29.67 30.95
N GLU A 96 -24.98 -29.86 31.95
CA GLU A 96 -23.96 -28.90 32.34
C GLU A 96 -22.99 -28.80 31.16
N GLU A 97 -23.44 -28.14 30.08
CA GLU A 97 -22.57 -27.61 29.05
C GLU A 97 -21.71 -26.59 29.78
N MET A 98 -20.48 -27.03 30.06
CA MET A 98 -19.32 -26.20 30.32
C MET A 98 -19.46 -24.95 29.45
N MET A 99 -19.85 -23.83 30.05
CA MET A 99 -19.88 -22.57 29.34
C MET A 99 -18.43 -22.25 29.02
N ASP A 100 -18.04 -22.58 27.79
CA ASP A 100 -16.86 -22.01 27.16
C ASP A 100 -16.94 -20.49 27.39
N GLU A 101 -16.01 -19.95 28.17
CA GLU A 101 -15.78 -18.51 28.34
C GLU A 101 -15.26 -17.85 27.04
N ASN A 102 -15.59 -18.43 25.89
CA ASN A 102 -15.33 -17.94 24.56
C ASN A 102 -16.67 -17.69 23.84
N GLU A 103 -17.61 -16.96 24.45
CA GLU A 103 -18.48 -16.07 23.64
C GLU A 103 -17.54 -15.00 23.06
N ASN A 104 -16.79 -15.41 22.02
CA ASN A 104 -16.08 -14.50 21.14
C ASN A 104 -17.06 -13.42 20.70
N ASN A 105 -16.53 -12.22 20.47
CA ASN A 105 -17.27 -11.06 19.99
C ASN A 105 -17.97 -11.36 18.64
N ASP A 106 -19.06 -12.11 18.62
CA ASP A 106 -19.85 -12.49 17.44
C ASP A 106 -20.54 -11.28 16.79
N PHE A 107 -20.36 -10.08 17.37
CA PHE A 107 -20.80 -8.81 16.83
C PHE A 107 -19.72 -8.00 16.12
N ASP A 108 -18.43 -8.35 16.28
CA ASP A 108 -17.35 -7.73 15.51
C ASP A 108 -17.19 -8.36 14.12
N ASP A 109 -17.88 -9.49 13.85
CA ASP A 109 -17.71 -10.31 12.64
C ASP A 109 -18.80 -10.08 11.58
N PHE A 110 -19.25 -8.83 11.42
CA PHE A 110 -20.01 -8.48 10.20
C PHE A 110 -19.01 -8.37 9.05
N ASP A 111 -18.80 -9.48 8.34
CA ASP A 111 -17.86 -9.60 7.22
C ASP A 111 -18.35 -8.81 5.99
N TRP A 112 -17.98 -7.53 5.91
CA TRP A 112 -18.10 -6.77 4.66
C TRP A 112 -17.05 -7.31 3.68
N SER A 113 -17.39 -8.36 2.93
CA SER A 113 -16.59 -8.83 1.80
C SER A 113 -17.07 -8.14 0.51
N PHE A 114 -16.20 -7.33 -0.11
CA PHE A 114 -16.46 -6.92 -1.49
C PHE A 114 -16.23 -8.14 -2.39
N ILE A 115 -17.21 -8.42 -3.26
CA ILE A 115 -17.14 -9.47 -4.28
C ILE A 115 -16.03 -9.17 -5.32
N THR A 116 -15.57 -7.91 -5.39
CA THR A 116 -14.74 -7.37 -6.47
C THR A 116 -13.25 -7.24 -6.15
N THR A 117 -12.80 -7.55 -4.93
CA THR A 117 -11.39 -7.38 -4.50
C THR A 117 -10.90 -8.54 -3.64
N ASN A 118 -9.57 -8.72 -3.55
CA ASN A 118 -8.95 -9.63 -2.58
C ASN A 118 -9.57 -9.41 -1.20
N HIS A 119 -10.23 -10.47 -0.69
CA HIS A 119 -11.15 -10.40 0.44
C HIS A 119 -10.49 -9.93 1.76
N ASP A 120 -9.16 -9.92 1.82
CA ASP A 120 -8.42 -9.61 3.05
C ASP A 120 -8.22 -8.12 3.34
N VAL A 121 -8.34 -7.24 2.33
CA VAL A 121 -8.01 -5.82 2.52
C VAL A 121 -9.02 -5.15 3.45
N LEU A 122 -10.32 -5.37 3.23
CA LEU A 122 -11.37 -4.79 4.07
C LEU A 122 -11.43 -5.41 5.47
N ARG A 123 -11.20 -6.72 5.59
CA ARG A 123 -11.25 -7.44 6.87
C ARG A 123 -10.24 -6.88 7.88
N ARG A 124 -9.15 -6.28 7.38
CA ARG A 124 -8.12 -5.64 8.19
C ARG A 124 -8.41 -4.17 8.53
N ILE A 125 -9.43 -3.54 7.95
CA ILE A 125 -9.75 -2.13 8.20
C ILE A 125 -10.33 -1.99 9.61
N LYS A 126 -9.46 -1.62 10.54
CA LYS A 126 -9.80 -1.24 11.91
C LYS A 126 -9.60 0.26 12.07
N SER A 127 -10.53 0.91 12.77
CA SER A 127 -10.47 2.35 13.01
C SER A 127 -9.12 2.74 13.64
N LEU A 128 -8.53 3.85 13.19
CA LEU A 128 -7.25 4.39 13.65
C LEU A 128 -6.02 3.50 13.42
N ILE A 129 -6.13 2.37 12.71
CA ILE A 129 -4.99 1.52 12.37
C ILE A 129 -4.58 1.80 10.91
N PRO A 130 -3.31 2.16 10.64
CA PRO A 130 -2.84 2.38 9.28
C PRO A 130 -2.90 1.09 8.48
N ILE A 131 -3.41 1.18 7.25
CA ILE A 131 -3.55 0.05 6.34
C ILE A 131 -3.22 0.47 4.92
N ASP A 132 -2.56 -0.42 4.18
CA ASP A 132 -2.26 -0.23 2.78
C ASP A 132 -3.42 -0.72 1.91
N ILE A 133 -3.99 0.20 1.14
CA ILE A 133 -5.10 -0.08 0.22
C ILE A 133 -4.80 0.52 -1.15
N PRO A 134 -5.41 0.02 -2.23
CA PRO A 134 -5.28 0.63 -3.54
C PRO A 134 -5.74 2.10 -3.54
N LEU A 135 -5.06 2.95 -4.28
CA LEU A 135 -5.33 4.38 -4.36
C LEU A 135 -6.75 4.69 -4.87
N TRP A 136 -7.29 3.90 -5.81
CA TRP A 136 -8.70 4.04 -6.22
C TRP A 136 -9.68 3.87 -5.06
N MET A 137 -9.39 2.92 -4.17
CA MET A 137 -10.22 2.65 -3.01
C MET A 137 -10.08 3.76 -1.98
N ALA A 138 -8.85 4.23 -1.74
CA ALA A 138 -8.57 5.36 -0.88
C ALA A 138 -9.32 6.63 -1.33
N MET A 139 -9.38 6.89 -2.64
CA MET A 139 -10.15 8.01 -3.19
C MET A 139 -11.66 7.90 -2.88
N ILE A 140 -12.23 6.71 -3.03
CA ILE A 140 -13.66 6.49 -2.75
C ILE A 140 -13.96 6.68 -1.26
N LEU A 141 -13.14 6.09 -0.38
CA LEU A 141 -13.28 6.23 1.07
C LEU A 141 -13.08 7.67 1.54
N LYS A 142 -12.13 8.39 0.93
CA LYS A 142 -11.90 9.82 1.21
C LYS A 142 -13.11 10.67 0.81
N LYS A 143 -13.72 10.41 -0.35
CA LYS A 143 -14.96 11.10 -0.78
C LYS A 143 -16.10 10.91 0.22
N GLN A 144 -16.15 9.74 0.86
CA GLN A 144 -17.12 9.42 1.90
C GLN A 144 -16.69 9.86 3.31
N ARG A 145 -15.52 10.51 3.46
CA ARG A 145 -14.92 10.96 4.72
C ARG A 145 -14.62 9.83 5.72
N PHE A 146 -14.45 8.60 5.26
CA PHE A 146 -14.13 7.43 6.10
C PHE A 146 -12.63 7.21 6.31
N CYS A 147 -11.75 7.96 5.65
CA CYS A 147 -10.31 7.82 5.85
C CYS A 147 -9.56 9.14 5.69
N ARG A 148 -8.41 9.21 6.35
CA ARG A 148 -7.34 10.18 6.09
C ARG A 148 -6.22 9.46 5.35
N ILE A 149 -5.72 10.05 4.28
CA ILE A 149 -4.61 9.48 3.53
C ILE A 149 -3.30 9.98 4.12
N VAL A 150 -2.31 9.09 4.24
CA VAL A 150 -0.98 9.47 4.70
C VAL A 150 -0.16 9.93 3.49
N PRO A 151 0.46 11.13 3.52
CA PRO A 151 1.33 11.57 2.44
C PRO A 151 2.56 10.66 2.32
N PRO A 152 3.02 10.33 1.10
CA PRO A 152 4.22 9.55 0.90
C PRO A 152 5.46 10.21 1.50
N THR A 153 6.40 9.41 1.98
CA THR A 153 7.59 9.91 2.69
C THR A 153 8.50 10.79 1.83
N TRP A 154 8.43 10.69 0.49
CA TRP A 154 9.18 11.54 -0.45
C TRP A 154 8.48 12.88 -0.72
N PHE A 155 7.18 12.98 -0.45
CA PHE A 155 6.35 14.16 -0.65
C PHE A 155 6.46 15.11 0.55
N THR A 156 7.68 15.41 0.96
CA THR A 156 7.99 16.39 2.00
C THR A 156 8.82 17.51 1.39
N GLU A 157 8.55 18.74 1.78
CA GLU A 157 9.27 19.92 1.27
C GLU A 157 10.80 19.77 1.35
N LYS A 158 11.31 19.25 2.47
CA LYS A 158 12.74 19.00 2.68
C LYS A 158 13.34 18.08 1.61
N LYS A 159 12.69 16.93 1.36
CA LYS A 159 13.14 15.96 0.36
C LYS A 159 12.97 16.49 -1.07
N LEU A 160 11.91 17.22 -1.36
CA LEU A 160 11.73 17.86 -2.67
C LEU A 160 12.84 18.87 -2.95
N LYS A 161 13.26 19.65 -1.95
CA LYS A 161 14.44 20.53 -2.06
C LYS A 161 15.72 19.75 -2.31
N GLU A 162 15.93 18.63 -1.61
CA GLU A 162 17.07 17.74 -1.87
C GLU A 162 17.07 17.21 -3.31
N TYR A 163 15.93 16.71 -3.80
CA TYR A 163 15.79 16.25 -5.18
C TYR A 163 16.06 17.37 -6.19
N LEU A 164 15.51 18.56 -5.97
CA LEU A 164 15.76 19.74 -6.80
C LEU A 164 17.26 20.08 -6.86
N THR A 165 17.95 20.10 -5.72
CA THR A 165 19.39 20.41 -5.69
C THR A 165 20.22 19.35 -6.41
N PHE A 166 19.88 18.07 -6.24
CA PHE A 166 20.49 16.97 -6.99
C PHE A 166 20.27 17.13 -8.50
N GLU A 167 19.04 17.45 -8.90
CA GLU A 167 18.67 17.63 -10.30
C GLU A 167 19.43 18.82 -10.92
N ARG A 168 19.65 19.91 -10.18
CA ARG A 168 20.48 21.04 -10.64
C ARG A 168 21.96 20.71 -10.73
N LYS A 169 22.49 19.96 -9.75
CA LYS A 169 23.92 19.62 -9.67
C LYS A 169 24.35 18.64 -10.76
N ASN A 170 23.49 17.68 -11.11
CA ASN A 170 23.82 16.59 -12.01
C ASN A 170 23.10 16.72 -13.36
N PRO A 171 23.70 17.31 -14.41
CA PRO A 171 23.02 17.55 -15.67
C PRO A 171 22.69 16.27 -16.47
N TYR A 172 23.50 15.21 -16.33
CA TYR A 172 23.39 13.98 -17.13
C TYR A 172 22.62 12.84 -16.45
N LYS A 173 22.27 12.99 -15.16
CA LYS A 173 21.57 11.96 -14.38
C LYS A 173 20.30 12.53 -13.76
N PHE A 174 19.26 11.72 -13.71
CA PHE A 174 18.00 12.03 -13.05
C PHE A 174 18.03 11.62 -11.59
N ALA A 175 17.43 12.44 -10.72
CA ALA A 175 17.19 12.03 -9.34
C ALA A 175 16.28 10.79 -9.29
N ASN A 176 16.50 9.93 -8.28
CA ASN A 176 15.66 8.77 -8.03
C ASN A 176 14.33 9.20 -7.37
N LEU A 177 13.39 9.63 -8.20
CA LEU A 177 12.00 9.84 -7.81
C LEU A 177 11.16 8.61 -8.16
N PRO A 178 10.08 8.34 -7.41
CA PRO A 178 9.14 7.29 -7.76
C PRO A 178 8.58 7.48 -9.17
N TRP A 179 8.48 6.41 -9.95
CA TRP A 179 8.02 6.44 -11.34
C TRP A 179 6.63 7.09 -11.53
N ASN A 180 5.80 7.13 -10.49
CA ASN A 180 4.44 7.69 -10.46
C ASN A 180 4.34 9.09 -9.80
N TRP A 181 5.47 9.73 -9.47
CA TRP A 181 5.50 10.95 -8.66
C TRP A 181 4.60 12.08 -9.18
N MET A 182 4.51 12.30 -10.50
CA MET A 182 3.69 13.37 -11.07
C MET A 182 2.19 13.19 -10.80
N VAL A 183 1.69 11.98 -11.02
CA VAL A 183 0.28 11.68 -10.84
C VAL A 183 -0.08 11.68 -9.36
N VAL A 184 0.76 11.06 -8.52
CA VAL A 184 0.56 11.08 -7.07
C VAL A 184 0.55 12.53 -6.56
N SER A 185 1.52 13.35 -6.98
CA SER A 185 1.56 14.77 -6.62
C SER A 185 0.30 15.52 -7.03
N LYS A 186 -0.17 15.32 -8.26
CA LYS A 186 -1.42 15.92 -8.75
C LYS A 186 -2.64 15.48 -7.93
N LEU A 187 -2.69 14.23 -7.50
CA LEU A 187 -3.79 13.71 -6.68
C LEU A 187 -3.76 14.30 -5.27
N PHE A 188 -2.59 14.37 -4.63
CA PHE A 188 -2.44 14.97 -3.31
C PHE A 188 -2.78 16.46 -3.31
N LEU A 189 -2.26 17.21 -4.27
CA LEU A 189 -2.50 18.65 -4.37
C LEU A 189 -3.93 19.03 -4.77
N ASN A 190 -4.74 18.11 -5.32
CA ASN A 190 -6.10 18.42 -5.76
C ASN A 190 -7.19 17.77 -4.90
N LYS A 191 -7.01 16.50 -4.50
CA LYS A 191 -8.02 15.70 -3.80
C LYS A 191 -7.73 15.53 -2.31
N PHE A 192 -6.46 15.59 -1.90
CA PHE A 192 -6.01 15.29 -0.54
C PHE A 192 -5.33 16.47 0.14
N GLN A 193 -5.68 17.71 -0.24
CA GLN A 193 -5.14 18.92 0.38
C GLN A 193 -5.36 18.93 1.89
N ASP A 194 -6.56 18.53 2.35
CA ASP A 194 -6.92 18.43 3.76
C ASP A 194 -5.99 17.50 4.58
N ASP A 195 -5.35 16.51 3.94
CA ASP A 195 -4.53 15.51 4.64
C ASP A 195 -3.07 15.94 4.81
N LEU A 196 -2.66 16.99 4.08
CA LEU A 196 -1.34 17.61 4.15
C LEU A 196 -1.27 18.53 5.38
N GLU A 197 -1.44 17.98 6.58
CA GLU A 197 -1.28 18.74 7.82
C GLU A 197 0.20 18.81 8.21
N GLY A 198 0.79 20.00 8.10
CA GLY A 198 2.15 20.33 8.54
C GLY A 198 2.50 21.77 8.16
N ASP A 199 3.47 22.39 8.84
CA ASP A 199 4.02 23.76 8.58
C ASP A 199 4.57 23.99 7.15
N SER A 200 4.38 23.05 6.23
CA SER A 200 4.80 23.15 4.84
C SER A 200 3.72 23.82 4.00
N ASP A 201 4.03 24.99 3.45
CA ASP A 201 3.16 25.72 2.54
C ASP A 201 2.90 24.87 1.27
N ILE A 202 1.63 24.55 1.01
CA ILE A 202 1.18 23.80 -0.19
C ILE A 202 1.68 24.48 -1.48
N ASP A 203 1.73 25.81 -1.47
CA ASP A 203 2.21 26.60 -2.60
C ASP A 203 3.72 26.42 -2.86
N VAL A 204 4.52 26.28 -1.79
CA VAL A 204 5.95 25.98 -1.92
C VAL A 204 6.16 24.59 -2.52
N ILE A 205 5.39 23.59 -2.08
CA ILE A 205 5.44 22.24 -2.66
C ILE A 205 5.07 22.28 -4.15
N ARG A 206 4.04 23.03 -4.54
CA ARG A 206 3.64 23.19 -5.96
C ARG A 206 4.77 23.81 -6.78
N GLY A 207 5.43 24.85 -6.28
CA GLY A 207 6.58 25.48 -6.93
C GLY A 207 7.75 24.51 -7.10
N LEU A 208 8.12 23.78 -6.04
CA LEU A 208 9.22 22.81 -6.09
C LEU A 208 8.98 21.69 -7.12
N LEU A 209 7.76 21.15 -7.18
CA LEU A 209 7.40 20.11 -8.15
C LEU A 209 7.41 20.63 -9.59
N GLN A 210 6.98 21.87 -9.79
CA GLN A 210 7.02 22.53 -11.09
C GLN A 210 8.48 22.73 -11.54
N ASP A 211 9.34 23.27 -10.67
CA ASP A 211 10.77 23.45 -10.96
C ASP A 211 11.45 22.11 -11.30
N ILE A 212 11.16 21.04 -10.55
CA ILE A 212 11.69 19.69 -10.83
C ILE A 212 11.24 19.22 -12.23
N ARG A 213 9.95 19.39 -12.58
CA ARG A 213 9.43 19.02 -13.91
C ARG A 213 10.12 19.80 -15.01
N GLU A 214 10.28 21.11 -14.87
CA GLU A 214 10.90 21.97 -15.89
C GLU A 214 12.37 21.61 -16.12
N ILE A 215 13.13 21.37 -15.05
CA ILE A 215 14.53 20.96 -15.16
C ILE A 215 14.63 19.58 -15.85
N ARG A 216 13.79 18.62 -15.46
CA ARG A 216 13.79 17.28 -16.06
C ARG A 216 13.38 17.30 -17.53
N MET A 217 12.38 18.12 -17.88
CA MET A 217 11.96 18.37 -19.25
C MET A 217 13.13 18.89 -20.10
N ALA A 218 13.86 19.89 -19.61
CA ALA A 218 15.03 20.45 -20.30
C ALA A 218 16.17 19.42 -20.44
N LYS A 219 16.39 18.56 -19.44
CA LYS A 219 17.38 17.47 -19.52
C LYS A 219 17.00 16.41 -20.54
N VAL A 220 15.73 16.00 -20.58
CA VAL A 220 15.24 15.05 -21.59
C VAL A 220 15.44 15.61 -22.99
N GLN A 221 15.14 16.90 -23.21
CA GLN A 221 15.39 17.56 -24.49
C GLN A 221 16.87 17.52 -24.89
N LYS A 222 17.79 17.85 -23.96
CA LYS A 222 19.24 17.72 -24.20
C LYS A 222 19.67 16.26 -24.47
N GLY A 223 19.05 15.30 -23.78
CA GLY A 223 19.31 13.88 -24.01
C GLY A 223 18.86 13.41 -25.40
N ILE A 224 17.77 13.97 -25.92
CA ILE A 224 17.26 13.70 -27.28
C ILE A 224 18.19 14.28 -28.36
N GLU A 225 18.96 15.34 -28.08
CA GLU A 225 19.96 15.85 -29.04
C GLU A 225 21.08 14.83 -29.32
N ILE A 226 21.37 13.95 -28.36
CA ILE A 226 22.41 12.91 -28.45
C ILE A 226 21.79 11.56 -28.89
N LEU A 227 20.59 11.58 -29.48
CA LEU A 227 19.88 10.39 -29.89
C LEU A 227 20.62 9.65 -31.01
N ASN A 228 20.98 8.40 -30.74
CA ASN A 228 21.47 7.45 -31.73
C ASN A 228 20.35 6.49 -32.16
N GLU A 229 20.57 5.77 -33.27
CA GLU A 229 19.63 4.78 -33.78
C GLU A 229 19.40 3.59 -32.83
N SER A 230 20.49 3.11 -32.20
CA SER A 230 20.50 1.78 -31.58
C SER A 230 20.20 1.79 -30.09
N HIS A 231 20.58 2.86 -29.37
CA HIS A 231 20.56 2.86 -27.90
C HIS A 231 20.29 4.25 -27.33
N LEU A 232 19.45 4.30 -26.30
CA LEU A 232 19.18 5.47 -25.48
C LEU A 232 18.94 5.02 -24.03
N GLN A 233 19.75 5.53 -23.11
CA GLN A 233 19.60 5.25 -21.68
C GLN A 233 18.70 6.31 -21.04
N LEU A 234 17.59 5.87 -20.45
CA LEU A 234 16.63 6.73 -19.76
C LEU A 234 16.34 6.14 -18.37
N ASP A 235 17.17 6.49 -17.40
CA ASP A 235 17.03 5.99 -16.04
C ASP A 235 16.16 6.92 -15.19
N ASN A 236 15.41 6.33 -14.25
CA ASN A 236 14.61 7.05 -13.25
C ASN A 236 13.60 8.06 -13.81
N LEU A 237 13.10 7.85 -15.03
CA LEU A 237 12.10 8.71 -15.66
C LEU A 237 10.67 8.31 -15.21
N SER A 238 9.78 9.28 -15.02
CA SER A 238 8.38 9.02 -14.66
C SER A 238 7.60 8.48 -15.85
N LEU A 239 6.55 7.70 -15.58
CA LEU A 239 5.67 7.17 -16.62
C LEU A 239 5.01 8.28 -17.46
N LEU A 240 4.64 9.41 -16.83
CA LEU A 240 4.03 10.53 -17.54
C LEU A 240 5.07 11.24 -18.43
N GLU A 241 6.29 11.45 -17.92
CA GLU A 241 7.42 12.00 -18.70
C GLU A 241 7.71 11.12 -19.92
N ILE A 242 7.81 9.80 -19.74
CA ILE A 242 8.00 8.84 -20.84
C ILE A 242 6.89 9.00 -21.86
N ASN A 243 5.63 9.02 -21.42
CA ASN A 243 4.47 9.07 -22.32
C ASN A 243 4.39 10.37 -23.13
N GLU A 244 4.88 11.50 -22.62
CA GLU A 244 4.92 12.76 -23.38
C GLU A 244 5.91 12.68 -24.56
N TYR A 245 7.09 12.08 -24.35
CA TYR A 245 8.16 12.03 -25.37
C TYR A 245 8.16 10.77 -26.24
N ARG A 246 7.55 9.68 -25.77
CA ARG A 246 7.48 8.38 -26.44
C ARG A 246 7.10 8.46 -27.93
N PRO A 247 6.00 9.13 -28.35
CA PRO A 247 5.59 9.11 -29.75
C PRO A 247 6.62 9.80 -30.65
N PHE A 248 7.29 10.84 -30.16
CA PHE A 248 8.32 11.53 -30.91
C PHE A 248 9.58 10.66 -31.05
N ILE A 249 10.13 10.18 -29.93
CA ILE A 249 11.37 9.40 -29.89
C ILE A 249 11.27 8.12 -30.72
N ILE A 250 10.17 7.38 -30.59
CA ILE A 250 9.97 6.13 -31.35
C ILE A 250 9.89 6.44 -32.86
N THR A 251 9.21 7.52 -33.24
CA THR A 251 9.06 7.89 -34.65
C THR A 251 10.40 8.32 -35.26
N THR A 252 11.21 9.12 -34.55
CA THR A 252 12.52 9.56 -35.04
C THR A 252 13.52 8.41 -35.08
N MET A 253 13.62 7.60 -34.02
CA MET A 253 14.48 6.42 -33.99
C MET A 253 14.14 5.43 -35.10
N ASN A 254 12.85 5.14 -35.35
CA ASN A 254 12.46 4.25 -36.44
C ASN A 254 12.86 4.79 -37.82
N LYS A 255 12.81 6.11 -38.02
CA LYS A 255 13.28 6.75 -39.27
C LYS A 255 14.80 6.66 -39.41
N MET A 256 15.55 6.98 -38.36
CA MET A 256 17.01 6.83 -38.33
C MET A 256 17.41 5.38 -38.62
N LYS A 257 16.71 4.43 -38.01
CA LYS A 257 16.90 2.99 -38.24
C LYS A 257 16.63 2.55 -39.66
N ASN A 258 15.57 3.06 -40.27
CA ASN A 258 15.28 2.74 -41.67
C ASN A 258 16.32 3.33 -42.62
N LEU A 259 16.81 4.54 -42.35
CA LEU A 259 17.88 5.16 -43.16
C LEU A 259 19.18 4.37 -43.06
N HIS A 260 19.60 4.00 -41.85
CA HIS A 260 20.80 3.21 -41.66
C HIS A 260 20.68 1.83 -42.29
N LYS A 261 19.54 1.13 -42.13
CA LYS A 261 19.25 -0.12 -42.84
C LYS A 261 19.34 0.00 -44.35
N SER A 262 18.88 1.12 -44.91
CA SER A 262 18.96 1.36 -46.36
C SER A 262 20.37 1.72 -46.84
N SER A 263 21.23 2.19 -45.93
CA SER A 263 22.63 2.50 -46.23
C SER A 263 23.53 1.27 -46.20
N LEU A 264 23.14 0.22 -45.48
CA LEU A 264 23.86 -1.06 -45.45
C LEU A 264 23.76 -1.74 -46.82
N THR A 265 24.87 -2.27 -47.31
CA THR A 265 24.88 -3.04 -48.56
C THR A 265 24.32 -4.44 -48.34
N ASP A 266 23.87 -5.12 -49.41
CA ASP A 266 23.39 -6.50 -49.33
C ASP A 266 24.45 -7.47 -48.75
N GLU A 267 25.73 -7.13 -48.82
CA GLU A 267 26.80 -7.92 -48.19
C GLU A 267 26.83 -7.71 -46.67
N ASP A 268 26.74 -6.47 -46.19
CA ASP A 268 26.68 -6.16 -44.75
C ASP A 268 25.45 -6.79 -44.07
N LEU A 269 24.32 -6.83 -44.79
CA LEU A 269 23.09 -7.47 -44.32
C LEU A 269 23.23 -8.99 -44.21
N ARG A 270 23.91 -9.62 -45.18
CA ARG A 270 24.21 -11.07 -45.15
C ARG A 270 25.18 -11.43 -44.03
N GLU A 271 26.21 -10.60 -43.81
CA GLU A 271 27.15 -10.81 -42.71
C GLU A 271 26.45 -10.72 -41.34
N ALA A 272 25.56 -9.75 -41.15
CA ALA A 272 24.76 -9.62 -39.93
C ALA A 272 23.79 -10.80 -39.72
N GLU A 273 23.19 -11.35 -40.79
CA GLU A 273 22.35 -12.55 -40.71
C GLU A 273 23.14 -13.79 -40.31
N ILE A 274 24.34 -13.98 -40.88
CA ILE A 274 25.25 -15.09 -40.54
C ILE A 274 25.73 -14.97 -39.07
N GLU A 275 25.99 -13.76 -38.59
CA GLU A 275 26.41 -13.51 -37.21
C GLU A 275 25.26 -13.76 -36.21
N TYR A 276 24.03 -13.37 -36.57
CA TYR A 276 22.83 -13.68 -35.79
C TYR A 276 22.55 -15.19 -35.73
N GLU A 277 22.71 -15.92 -36.84
CA GLU A 277 22.56 -17.38 -36.86
C GLU A 277 23.62 -18.10 -36.01
N LYS A 278 24.88 -17.68 -36.08
CA LYS A 278 25.96 -18.18 -35.19
C LYS A 278 25.66 -17.95 -33.72
N SER A 279 25.05 -16.81 -33.37
CA SER A 279 24.66 -16.50 -31.98
C SER A 279 23.54 -17.38 -31.44
N LYS A 280 22.73 -17.96 -32.34
CA LYS A 280 21.62 -18.86 -31.99
C LYS A 280 22.07 -20.29 -31.76
N GLU A 281 23.14 -20.71 -32.44
CA GLU A 281 23.69 -22.07 -32.34
C GLU A 281 24.56 -22.30 -31.09
N ASN A 282 25.09 -21.25 -30.44
CA ASN A 282 25.89 -21.36 -29.21
C ASN A 282 25.27 -20.57 -28.02
N PRO A 283 24.41 -21.20 -27.20
CA PRO A 283 23.81 -20.54 -26.03
C PRO A 283 24.76 -20.38 -24.82
N ILE A 284 25.94 -21.01 -24.83
CA ILE A 284 26.85 -21.11 -23.68
C ILE A 284 28.05 -20.20 -23.91
N GLU A 285 27.86 -18.89 -23.82
CA GLU A 285 28.94 -17.93 -23.55
C GLU A 285 28.29 -16.56 -23.24
N ARG A 286 27.53 -16.51 -22.14
CA ARG A 286 27.01 -15.23 -21.61
C ARG A 286 27.63 -14.81 -20.28
N ASN A 287 28.61 -15.54 -19.74
CA ASN A 287 29.29 -15.15 -18.50
C ASN A 287 30.78 -15.52 -18.57
N ALA A 288 31.63 -14.62 -19.05
CA ALA A 288 33.08 -14.74 -18.88
C ALA A 288 33.87 -13.43 -18.93
N TYR A 289 33.30 -12.32 -19.43
CA TYR A 289 34.04 -11.05 -19.51
C TYR A 289 33.17 -9.89 -19.05
N ASP A 290 33.03 -9.74 -17.74
CA ASP A 290 32.66 -8.44 -17.14
C ASP A 290 32.96 -8.38 -15.62
N ASN A 291 33.95 -9.12 -15.13
CA ASN A 291 34.28 -9.11 -13.70
C ASN A 291 35.72 -8.77 -13.31
N ASP A 292 36.63 -8.49 -14.26
CA ASP A 292 38.01 -8.17 -13.92
C ASP A 292 38.42 -6.82 -14.54
N ASN A 293 38.00 -5.73 -13.89
CA ASN A 293 38.70 -4.44 -13.92
C ASN A 293 38.27 -3.56 -12.73
N ILE A 294 38.47 -4.09 -11.52
CA ILE A 294 38.80 -3.27 -10.36
C ILE A 294 40.33 -3.27 -10.30
N ALA A 295 40.92 -2.14 -10.71
CA ALA A 295 42.34 -1.88 -10.50
C ALA A 295 42.52 -1.43 -9.04
N ASP A 296 42.85 -2.37 -8.16
CA ASP A 296 43.50 -2.11 -6.88
C ASP A 296 44.98 -2.53 -7.02
N ASP A 297 45.80 -1.60 -7.50
CA ASP A 297 47.26 -1.71 -7.47
C ASP A 297 47.76 -1.03 -6.19
N TYR A 298 47.71 -1.77 -5.08
CA TYR A 298 48.46 -1.44 -3.86
C TYR A 298 49.65 -2.40 -3.76
N ASP A 299 50.78 -1.92 -4.27
CA ASP A 299 52.09 -2.55 -4.15
C ASP A 299 52.56 -2.45 -2.68
N MET A 300 52.42 -3.56 -1.96
CA MET A 300 53.02 -3.78 -0.64
C MET A 300 53.85 -5.05 -0.73
N ASN A 301 55.16 -4.90 -0.96
CA ASN A 301 56.21 -5.63 -0.25
C ASN A 301 57.60 -5.27 -0.82
N ASP A 302 58.16 -4.17 -0.33
CA ASP A 302 59.60 -3.95 -0.36
C ASP A 302 60.04 -3.35 1.00
N TYR A 303 60.09 -4.22 2.02
CA TYR A 303 60.90 -4.01 3.22
C TYR A 303 61.40 -5.36 3.74
N ASN A 304 62.53 -5.79 3.17
CA ASN A 304 63.49 -6.65 3.84
C ASN A 304 64.89 -6.13 3.46
N ILE A 305 65.37 -5.14 4.23
CA ILE A 305 66.74 -4.92 4.74
C ILE A 305 66.69 -3.70 5.68
#